data_AF-A0A965G178-F1
#
_entry.id   AF-A0A965G178-F1
#
_cell.length_a   1.000
_cell.length_b   1.000
_cell.length_c   1.000
_cell.angle_alpha   90.00
_cell.angle_beta   90.00
_cell.angle_gamma   90.00
#
_symmetry.space_group_name_H-M   'P 1'
#
loop_
_entity.id
_entity.type
_entity.pdbx_description
1 polymer ?
#
loop_
_entity_poly.entity_id
_entity_poly.type
_entity_poly.pdbx_seq_one_letter_code
_entity_poly.pdbx_strand_id
1 'polypeptide(L)'
;MKFRKVTYLMMLLPLCPLAGVAPFLEKNCVECHDGETKKGGLDLTSLGANLTKLKTFETWVKIYDRTANGEMPPKKKARPDAGQLVGYLGTLSNSLSEFEIARVAAQGRAVERRMNRFEYENALRDLLQAPWLDIKEILPEDSEAYRFNKSGQALDVSHVQLARYMTAAEEALKSAFISSVEKPDISPHRYYARQQGSYTGKMKFSEFNQSPERATFPTLGFAGQPEVRRGDAPLTASKSNKKVRDEEGVFLPGAGVWPLPGQTLRTNRLGRPQPAFGQGDGSLVGA
;
A
#
# COMPACT_ATOMS: atom_id res chain seq x y z
N MET A 1 -3.22 62.98 46.77
CA MET A 1 -2.19 61.93 46.61
C MET A 1 -2.88 60.59 46.41
N LYS A 2 -2.77 59.95 45.24
CA LYS A 2 -3.31 58.61 44.98
C LYS A 2 -2.14 57.63 44.83
N PHE A 3 -1.96 56.76 45.81
CA PHE A 3 -0.95 55.70 45.82
C PHE A 3 -1.30 54.63 44.78
N ARG A 4 -0.49 54.50 43.73
CA ARG A 4 -0.53 53.37 42.80
C ARG A 4 0.17 52.18 43.45
N LYS A 5 -0.59 51.17 43.85
CA LYS A 5 -0.06 49.86 44.25
C LYS A 5 0.58 49.21 43.02
N VAL A 6 1.89 49.11 43.02
CA VAL A 6 2.65 48.28 42.07
C VAL A 6 2.65 46.87 42.63
N THR A 7 1.71 46.05 42.18
CA THR A 7 1.75 44.59 42.37
C THR A 7 2.86 44.04 41.48
N TYR A 8 3.98 43.67 42.09
CA TYR A 8 5.02 42.87 41.45
C TYR A 8 4.43 41.49 41.13
N LEU A 9 4.20 41.23 39.84
CA LEU A 9 3.97 39.89 39.32
C LEU A 9 5.31 39.15 39.45
N MET A 10 5.41 38.34 40.51
CA MET A 10 6.53 37.45 40.77
C MET A 10 6.65 36.50 39.57
N MET A 11 7.65 36.74 38.74
CA MET A 11 8.02 35.91 37.60
C MET A 11 8.46 34.56 38.16
N LEU A 12 7.54 33.59 38.18
CA LEU A 12 7.81 32.20 38.48
C LEU A 12 8.89 31.73 37.51
N LEU A 13 10.10 31.51 38.03
CA LEU A 13 11.13 30.77 37.32
C LEU A 13 10.53 29.43 36.87
N PRO A 14 10.73 29.02 35.61
CA PRO A 14 10.25 27.73 35.16
C PRO A 14 10.93 26.66 36.01
N LEU A 15 10.12 25.92 36.76
CA LEU A 15 10.51 24.68 37.41
C LEU A 15 11.27 23.85 36.38
N CYS A 16 12.50 23.43 36.68
CA CYS A 16 13.29 22.62 35.76
C CYS A 16 12.47 21.35 35.43
N PRO A 17 11.98 21.19 34.19
CA PRO A 17 10.94 20.22 33.89
C PRO A 17 11.43 18.77 34.07
N LEU A 18 12.74 18.55 34.20
CA LEU A 18 13.35 17.22 34.30
C LEU A 18 14.00 16.94 35.68
N ALA A 19 13.72 17.75 36.70
CA ALA A 19 14.36 17.63 38.02
C ALA A 19 14.19 16.23 38.67
N GLY A 20 13.03 15.59 38.48
CA GLY A 20 12.77 14.24 39.02
C GLY A 20 13.45 13.10 38.26
N VAL A 21 14.08 13.39 37.12
CA VAL A 21 14.61 12.39 36.17
C VAL A 21 16.12 12.17 36.36
N ALA A 22 16.85 13.19 36.85
CA ALA A 22 18.31 13.16 36.97
C ALA A 22 18.88 11.98 37.78
N PRO A 23 18.34 11.62 38.96
CA PRO A 23 18.91 10.53 39.76
C PRO A 23 18.83 9.15 39.07
N PHE A 24 17.77 8.94 38.27
CA PHE A 24 17.61 7.70 37.51
C PHE A 24 18.62 7.61 36.37
N LEU A 25 18.86 8.72 35.67
CA LEU A 25 19.79 8.79 34.53
C LEU A 25 21.24 8.58 34.98
N GLU A 26 21.65 9.23 36.07
CA GLU A 26 23.00 9.09 36.62
C GLU A 26 23.32 7.63 36.97
N LYS A 27 22.35 6.92 37.55
CA LYS A 27 22.53 5.53 37.97
C LYS A 27 22.48 4.51 36.82
N ASN A 28 21.63 4.72 35.82
CA ASN A 28 21.29 3.68 34.84
C ASN A 28 21.69 3.99 33.39
N CYS A 29 21.99 5.25 33.07
CA CYS A 29 22.18 5.69 31.68
C CYS A 29 23.57 6.29 31.43
N VAL A 30 24.10 7.08 32.36
CA VAL A 30 25.34 7.85 32.17
C VAL A 30 26.56 6.94 31.96
N GLU A 31 26.60 5.74 32.55
CA GLU A 31 27.71 4.77 32.36
C GLU A 31 27.99 4.41 30.89
N CYS A 32 26.98 4.53 30.01
CA CYS A 32 27.12 4.22 28.58
C CYS A 32 26.94 5.44 27.67
N HIS A 33 26.30 6.50 28.16
CA HIS A 33 25.90 7.68 27.40
C HIS A 33 26.49 8.96 28.01
N ASP A 34 27.78 8.92 28.34
CA ASP A 34 28.58 10.05 28.77
C ASP A 34 29.40 10.65 27.62
N GLY A 35 30.17 11.70 27.93
CA GLY A 35 31.02 12.40 26.98
C GLY A 35 32.15 11.55 26.38
N GLU A 36 32.57 10.48 27.07
CA GLU A 36 33.69 9.62 26.66
C GLU A 36 33.21 8.40 25.85
N THR A 37 32.21 7.66 26.36
CA THR A 37 31.74 6.40 25.76
C THR A 37 30.76 6.65 24.61
N LYS A 38 29.87 7.64 24.74
CA LYS A 38 28.90 8.08 23.72
C LYS A 38 28.22 6.94 22.93
N LYS A 39 27.79 5.86 23.59
CA LYS A 39 27.19 4.73 22.86
C LYS A 39 25.95 5.18 22.12
N GLY A 40 25.82 4.75 20.86
CA GLY A 40 24.72 5.17 19.99
C GLY A 40 24.72 6.66 19.64
N GLY A 41 25.85 7.36 19.84
CA GLY A 41 25.97 8.79 19.54
C GLY A 41 25.22 9.70 20.52
N LEU A 42 24.84 9.20 21.69
CA LEU A 42 24.12 9.96 22.73
C LEU A 42 25.05 10.31 23.89
N ASP A 43 25.07 11.59 24.25
CA ASP A 43 25.76 12.15 25.41
C ASP A 43 24.77 12.90 26.30
N LEU A 44 24.41 12.30 27.43
CA LEU A 44 23.47 12.86 28.39
C LEU A 44 24.07 14.01 29.20
N THR A 45 25.40 14.11 29.30
CA THR A 45 26.08 15.16 30.07
C THR A 45 26.01 16.52 29.36
N SER A 46 25.98 16.51 28.02
CA SER A 46 25.89 17.72 27.20
C SER A 46 24.49 18.03 26.67
N LEU A 47 23.55 17.08 26.72
CA LEU A 47 22.18 17.24 26.19
C LEU A 47 21.41 18.39 26.87
N GLY A 48 21.56 18.52 28.19
CA GLY A 48 20.89 19.50 29.02
C GLY A 48 19.37 19.27 29.17
N ALA A 49 18.74 20.07 30.04
CA ALA A 49 17.33 19.95 30.38
C ALA A 49 16.41 21.01 29.71
N ASN A 50 16.95 21.79 28.76
CA ASN A 50 16.21 22.87 28.12
C ASN A 50 15.36 22.35 26.94
N LEU A 51 14.08 22.09 27.21
CA LEU A 51 13.12 21.60 26.22
C LEU A 51 12.75 22.63 25.14
N THR A 52 13.05 23.93 25.32
CA THR A 52 12.78 24.96 24.29
C THR A 52 13.62 24.77 23.02
N LYS A 53 14.75 24.04 23.11
CA LYS A 53 15.55 23.67 21.95
C LYS A 53 14.96 22.43 21.29
N LEU A 54 14.46 22.55 20.06
CA LEU A 54 13.79 21.46 19.32
C LEU A 54 14.62 20.17 19.29
N LYS A 55 15.92 20.25 18.99
CA LYS A 55 16.81 19.08 18.97
C LYS A 55 16.93 18.39 20.33
N THR A 56 16.98 19.16 21.42
CA THR A 56 17.03 18.63 22.79
C THR A 56 15.72 17.90 23.11
N PHE A 57 14.57 18.52 22.80
CA PHE A 57 13.26 17.92 22.98
C PHE A 57 13.10 16.61 22.20
N GLU A 58 13.41 16.60 20.89
CA GLU A 58 13.35 15.38 20.05
C GLU A 58 14.25 14.26 20.59
N THR A 59 15.41 14.60 21.14
CA THR A 59 16.32 13.62 21.74
C THR A 59 15.71 13.03 23.02
N TRP A 60 15.09 13.84 23.86
CA TRP A 60 14.38 13.35 25.05
C TRP A 60 13.18 12.47 24.73
N VAL A 61 12.42 12.79 23.68
CA VAL A 61 11.33 11.94 23.17
C VAL A 61 11.87 10.58 22.73
N LYS A 62 12.98 10.56 21.97
CA LYS A 62 13.64 9.30 21.58
C LYS A 62 14.11 8.49 22.79
N ILE A 63 14.67 9.13 23.82
CA ILE A 63 15.09 8.47 25.06
C ILE A 63 13.88 7.82 25.74
N TYR A 64 12.75 8.54 25.83
CA TYR A 64 11.50 8.00 26.36
C TYR A 64 11.04 6.78 25.57
N ASP A 65 10.92 6.88 24.24
CA ASP A 65 10.41 5.80 23.37
C ASP A 65 11.27 4.53 23.48
N ARG A 66 12.59 4.67 23.44
CA ARG A 66 13.53 3.54 23.52
C ARG A 66 13.49 2.85 24.87
N THR A 67 13.28 3.62 25.94
CA THR A 67 13.14 3.09 27.30
C THR A 67 11.79 2.41 27.50
N ALA A 68 10.71 3.03 27.01
CA ALA A 68 9.35 2.49 27.06
C ALA A 68 9.21 1.18 26.26
N ASN A 69 9.87 1.08 25.11
CA ASN A 69 9.92 -0.14 24.29
C ASN A 69 10.83 -1.24 24.87
N GLY A 70 11.50 -0.98 26.00
CA GLY A 70 12.39 -1.95 26.65
C GLY A 70 13.66 -2.26 25.84
N GLU A 71 14.03 -1.41 24.89
CA GLU A 71 15.29 -1.53 24.13
C GLU A 71 16.49 -1.14 25.00
N MET A 72 16.26 -0.20 25.92
CA MET A 72 17.24 0.24 26.92
C MET A 72 16.79 -0.16 28.33
N PRO A 73 17.70 -0.68 29.18
CA PRO A 73 19.09 -1.08 28.88
C PRO A 73 19.19 -2.36 28.01
N PRO A 74 20.31 -2.56 27.28
CA PRO A 74 20.58 -3.76 26.50
C PRO A 74 20.53 -5.03 27.35
N LYS A 75 20.18 -6.17 26.73
CA LYS A 75 20.05 -7.48 27.42
C LYS A 75 21.27 -7.90 28.27
N LYS A 76 22.45 -7.38 27.96
CA LYS A 76 23.72 -7.68 28.65
C LYS A 76 23.98 -6.81 29.90
N LYS A 77 23.11 -5.84 30.21
CA LYS A 77 23.25 -4.92 31.34
C LYS A 77 22.10 -5.13 32.34
N ALA A 78 22.37 -4.78 33.60
CA ALA A 78 21.35 -4.83 34.65
C ALA A 78 20.20 -3.89 34.30
N ARG A 79 18.97 -4.39 34.39
CA ARG A 79 17.77 -3.57 34.18
C ARG A 79 17.33 -2.94 35.52
N PRO A 80 16.85 -1.70 35.49
CA PRO A 80 16.25 -1.07 36.67
C PRO A 80 15.06 -1.88 37.19
N ASP A 81 14.72 -1.66 38.45
CA ASP A 81 13.47 -2.16 39.02
C ASP A 81 12.26 -1.63 38.23
N ALA A 82 11.22 -2.46 38.09
CA ALA A 82 10.04 -2.11 37.31
C ALA A 82 9.31 -0.88 37.88
N GLY A 83 9.24 -0.73 39.21
CA GLY A 83 8.62 0.44 39.85
C GLY A 83 9.41 1.72 39.58
N GLN A 84 10.74 1.65 39.62
CA GLN A 84 11.61 2.77 39.28
C GLN A 84 11.47 3.18 37.81
N LEU A 85 11.37 2.19 36.90
CA LEU A 85 11.19 2.43 35.48
C LEU A 85 9.85 3.11 35.17
N VAL A 86 8.76 2.65 35.80
CA VAL A 86 7.43 3.26 35.64
C VAL A 86 7.42 4.69 36.18
N GLY A 87 8.00 4.94 37.36
CA GLY A 87 8.11 6.28 37.92
C GLY A 87 8.93 7.24 37.04
N TYR A 88 10.05 6.77 36.50
CA TYR A 88 10.87 7.51 35.55
C TYR A 88 10.09 7.85 34.27
N LEU A 89 9.45 6.86 33.64
CA LEU A 89 8.68 7.07 32.41
C LEU A 89 7.51 8.01 32.64
N GLY A 90 6.77 7.87 33.74
CA GLY A 90 5.67 8.76 34.10
C GLY A 90 6.13 10.20 34.28
N THR A 91 7.23 10.42 35.00
CA THR A 91 7.79 11.76 35.21
C THR A 91 8.22 12.39 33.88
N LEU A 92 8.99 11.65 33.08
CA LEU A 92 9.49 12.14 31.80
C LEU A 92 8.35 12.42 30.80
N SER A 93 7.35 11.53 30.72
CA SER A 93 6.18 11.69 29.87
C SER A 93 5.39 12.95 30.23
N ASN A 94 5.15 13.20 31.51
CA ASN A 94 4.42 14.38 31.97
C ASN A 94 5.14 15.66 31.57
N SER A 95 6.45 15.74 31.82
CA SER A 95 7.25 16.92 31.48
C SER A 95 7.30 17.20 29.98
N LEU A 96 7.45 16.16 29.16
CA LEU A 96 7.44 16.29 27.69
C LEU A 96 6.05 16.69 27.19
N SER A 97 4.98 16.12 27.75
CA SER A 97 3.60 16.39 27.35
C SER A 97 3.17 17.81 27.74
N GLU A 98 3.48 18.26 28.96
CA GLU A 98 3.19 19.63 29.41
C GLU A 98 3.88 20.67 28.53
N PHE A 99 5.15 20.42 28.19
CA PHE A 99 5.89 21.28 27.27
C PHE A 99 5.24 21.31 25.88
N GLU A 100 4.86 20.14 25.34
CA GLU A 100 4.22 20.04 24.02
C GLU A 100 2.87 20.78 23.99
N ILE A 101 2.04 20.60 25.02
CA ILE A 101 0.75 21.30 25.15
C ILE A 101 0.96 22.81 25.19
N ALA A 102 1.92 23.29 25.99
CA ALA A 102 2.23 24.72 26.08
C ALA A 102 2.76 25.27 24.73
N ARG A 103 3.60 24.49 24.03
CA ARG A 103 4.12 24.85 22.71
C ARG A 103 3.00 24.96 21.68
N VAL A 104 2.12 23.97 21.62
CA VAL A 104 0.97 23.96 20.70
C VAL A 104 0.01 25.10 21.02
N ALA A 105 -0.23 25.41 22.30
CA ALA A 105 -1.07 26.54 22.68
C ALA A 105 -0.48 27.90 22.26
N ALA A 106 0.84 28.05 22.32
CA ALA A 106 1.52 29.30 21.95
C ALA A 106 1.74 29.47 20.44
N GLN A 107 2.06 28.38 19.73
CA GLN A 107 2.50 28.41 18.32
C GLN A 107 1.44 27.87 17.35
N GLY A 108 0.37 27.25 17.86
CA GLY A 108 -0.56 26.47 17.08
C GLY A 108 -0.02 25.09 16.73
N ARG A 109 -0.86 24.26 16.12
CA ARG A 109 -0.46 22.95 15.58
C ARG A 109 -0.03 23.12 14.13
N ALA A 110 0.98 22.37 13.69
CA ALA A 110 1.20 22.18 12.26
C ALA A 110 -0.06 21.52 11.68
N VAL A 111 -0.79 22.26 10.84
CA VAL A 111 -2.02 21.77 10.23
C VAL A 111 -1.60 20.84 9.09
N GLU A 112 -2.01 19.58 9.16
CA GLU A 112 -1.93 18.70 7.99
C GLU A 112 -2.74 19.34 6.88
N ARG A 113 -2.08 19.59 5.74
CA ARG A 113 -2.72 20.19 4.57
C ARG A 113 -2.77 19.17 3.46
N ARG A 114 -3.85 19.20 2.67
CA ARG A 114 -3.84 18.52 1.38
C ARG A 114 -2.94 19.25 0.38
N MET A 115 -2.56 18.54 -0.67
CA MET A 115 -1.98 19.16 -1.86
C MET A 115 -3.04 20.03 -2.55
N ASN A 116 -2.67 21.23 -2.96
CA ASN A 116 -3.55 22.09 -3.75
C ASN A 116 -3.72 21.49 -5.18
N ARG A 117 -4.69 21.96 -5.98
CA ARG A 117 -5.00 21.39 -7.30
C ARG A 117 -3.80 21.39 -8.25
N PHE A 118 -2.95 22.42 -8.16
CA PHE A 118 -1.74 22.55 -8.96
C PHE A 118 -0.64 21.59 -8.49
N GLU A 119 -0.46 21.44 -7.19
CA GLU A 119 0.49 20.50 -6.59
C GLU A 119 0.08 19.06 -6.91
N TYR A 120 -1.21 18.75 -6.84
CA TYR A 120 -1.72 17.42 -7.15
C TYR A 120 -1.51 17.04 -8.62
N GLU A 121 -1.83 17.95 -9.55
CA GLU A 121 -1.56 17.75 -10.97
C GLU A 121 -0.06 17.54 -11.25
N ASN A 122 0.80 18.39 -10.69
CA ASN A 122 2.24 18.26 -10.88
C ASN A 122 2.80 16.98 -10.26
N ALA A 123 2.28 16.55 -9.10
CA ALA A 123 2.65 15.27 -8.49
C ALA A 123 2.25 14.09 -9.38
N LEU A 124 1.08 14.13 -10.02
CA LEU A 124 0.67 13.09 -10.97
C LEU A 124 1.47 13.12 -12.27
N ARG A 125 1.80 14.31 -12.80
CA ARG A 125 2.69 14.46 -13.96
C ARG A 125 4.05 13.83 -13.71
N ASP A 126 4.62 14.08 -12.53
CA ASP A 126 5.93 13.53 -12.12
C ASP A 126 5.85 12.01 -11.90
N LEU A 127 4.86 11.55 -11.14
CA LEU A 127 4.67 10.14 -10.81
C LEU A 127 4.41 9.27 -12.06
N LEU A 128 3.58 9.75 -12.98
CA LEU A 128 3.20 9.03 -14.20
C LEU A 128 4.09 9.35 -15.40
N GLN A 129 5.07 10.25 -15.23
CA GLN A 129 5.92 10.77 -16.31
C GLN A 129 5.11 11.29 -17.51
N ALA A 130 3.96 11.92 -17.22
CA ALA A 130 2.97 12.36 -18.21
C ALA A 130 2.82 13.89 -18.17
N PRO A 131 3.79 14.67 -18.72
CA PRO A 131 3.77 16.13 -18.63
C PRO A 131 2.57 16.80 -19.32
N TRP A 132 1.90 16.10 -20.23
CA TRP A 132 0.71 16.59 -20.95
C TRP A 132 -0.59 16.48 -20.14
N LEU A 133 -0.58 15.88 -18.96
CA LEU A 133 -1.77 15.69 -18.15
C LEU A 133 -2.38 17.03 -17.72
N ASP A 134 -3.68 17.26 -17.95
CA ASP A 134 -4.42 18.46 -17.52
C ASP A 134 -5.67 18.02 -16.75
N ILE A 135 -5.57 18.03 -15.42
CA ILE A 135 -6.58 17.46 -14.51
C ILE A 135 -6.96 18.40 -13.37
N LYS A 136 -6.28 19.55 -13.23
CA LYS A 136 -6.55 20.53 -12.17
C LYS A 136 -8.01 20.99 -12.16
N GLU A 137 -8.65 21.06 -13.32
CA GLU A 137 -10.05 21.51 -13.47
C GLU A 137 -11.07 20.44 -13.05
N ILE A 138 -10.64 19.18 -12.87
CA ILE A 138 -11.48 18.12 -12.29
C ILE A 138 -11.65 18.36 -10.78
N LEU A 139 -10.66 19.02 -10.16
CA LEU A 139 -10.67 19.34 -8.75
C LEU A 139 -11.39 20.68 -8.50
N PRO A 140 -12.18 20.80 -7.41
CA PRO A 140 -12.73 22.07 -6.97
C PRO A 140 -11.63 23.11 -6.73
N GLU A 141 -12.00 24.40 -6.84
CA GLU A 141 -11.08 25.49 -6.53
C GLU A 141 -10.64 25.44 -5.06
N ASP A 142 -9.37 25.77 -4.83
CA ASP A 142 -8.80 25.83 -3.49
C ASP A 142 -9.09 27.17 -2.83
N SER A 143 -9.48 27.16 -1.56
CA SER A 143 -9.57 28.37 -0.75
C SER A 143 -8.21 29.00 -0.53
N GLU A 144 -8.17 30.33 -0.57
CA GLU A 144 -6.99 31.12 -0.26
C GLU A 144 -7.06 31.68 1.16
N ALA A 145 -5.94 31.66 1.87
CA ALA A 145 -5.76 32.44 3.10
C ALA A 145 -4.57 33.37 2.94
N TYR A 146 -4.73 34.63 3.33
CA TYR A 146 -3.71 35.67 3.18
C TYR A 146 -3.20 35.84 1.73
N ARG A 147 -4.07 35.56 0.74
CA ARG A 147 -3.74 35.51 -0.70
C ARG A 147 -2.76 34.40 -1.10
N PHE A 148 -2.64 33.37 -0.28
CA PHE A 148 -1.87 32.17 -0.57
C PHE A 148 -2.78 30.94 -0.63
N ASN A 149 -2.58 30.12 -1.65
CA ASN A 149 -3.28 28.86 -1.89
C ASN A 149 -2.49 27.62 -1.41
N LYS A 150 -1.51 27.83 -0.51
CA LYS A 150 -0.69 26.77 0.13
C LYS A 150 -0.81 26.78 1.66
N SER A 151 -1.77 27.52 2.20
CA SER A 151 -1.99 27.62 3.64
C SER A 151 -2.78 26.41 4.14
N GLY A 152 -2.24 25.69 5.13
CA GLY A 152 -2.94 24.56 5.75
C GLY A 152 -4.24 24.94 6.44
N GLN A 153 -4.39 26.19 6.90
CA GLN A 153 -5.63 26.69 7.48
C GLN A 153 -6.78 26.80 6.47
N ALA A 154 -6.46 26.92 5.17
CA ALA A 154 -7.43 27.06 4.10
C ALA A 154 -7.66 25.76 3.31
N LEU A 155 -6.84 24.73 3.52
CA LEU A 155 -6.83 23.50 2.72
C LEU A 155 -7.29 22.30 3.54
N ASP A 156 -8.59 22.27 3.83
CA ASP A 156 -9.23 21.13 4.49
C ASP A 156 -9.65 20.03 3.49
N VAL A 157 -9.85 18.80 3.98
CA VAL A 157 -10.25 17.64 3.18
C VAL A 157 -11.72 17.31 3.45
N SER A 158 -12.55 17.47 2.43
CA SER A 158 -13.95 17.01 2.45
C SER A 158 -14.12 15.68 1.71
N HIS A 159 -15.23 14.99 1.97
CA HIS A 159 -15.58 13.76 1.24
C HIS A 159 -15.76 14.02 -0.27
N VAL A 160 -16.27 15.19 -0.65
CA VAL A 160 -16.39 15.62 -2.06
C VAL A 160 -15.01 15.76 -2.69
N GLN A 161 -14.08 16.38 -1.97
CA GLN A 161 -12.71 16.56 -2.45
C GLN A 161 -12.04 15.20 -2.67
N LEU A 162 -12.21 14.26 -1.74
CA LEU A 162 -11.64 12.91 -1.87
C LEU A 162 -12.20 12.17 -3.09
N ALA A 163 -13.52 12.24 -3.32
CA ALA A 163 -14.14 11.65 -4.50
C ALA A 163 -13.55 12.25 -5.80
N ARG A 164 -13.35 13.58 -5.84
CA ARG A 164 -12.75 14.27 -7.00
C ARG A 164 -11.29 13.89 -7.21
N TYR A 165 -10.50 13.69 -6.15
CA TYR A 165 -9.14 13.16 -6.28
C TYR A 165 -9.14 11.76 -6.90
N MET A 166 -10.04 10.87 -6.46
CA MET A 166 -10.13 9.52 -7.03
C MET A 166 -10.52 9.55 -8.51
N THR A 167 -11.48 10.40 -8.90
CA THR A 167 -11.83 10.61 -10.31
C THR A 167 -10.65 11.18 -11.12
N ALA A 168 -9.95 12.18 -10.58
CA ALA A 168 -8.80 12.78 -11.24
C ALA A 168 -7.65 11.76 -11.40
N ALA A 169 -7.41 10.91 -10.41
CA ALA A 169 -6.43 9.84 -10.48
C ALA A 169 -6.79 8.80 -11.55
N GLU A 170 -8.07 8.40 -11.64
CA GLU A 170 -8.53 7.45 -12.66
C GLU A 170 -8.34 8.02 -14.08
N GLU A 171 -8.68 9.30 -14.27
CA GLU A 171 -8.50 9.97 -15.57
C GLU A 171 -7.01 10.14 -15.93
N ALA A 172 -6.18 10.44 -14.93
CA ALA A 172 -4.74 10.51 -15.11
C ALA A 172 -4.15 9.16 -15.52
N LEU A 173 -4.58 8.07 -14.87
CA LEU A 173 -4.17 6.72 -15.22
C LEU A 173 -4.62 6.35 -16.64
N LYS A 174 -5.87 6.63 -17.01
CA LYS A 174 -6.36 6.40 -18.39
C LYS A 174 -5.51 7.14 -19.40
N SER A 175 -5.25 8.42 -19.16
CA SER A 175 -4.42 9.26 -20.04
C SER A 175 -2.98 8.76 -20.14
N ALA A 176 -2.39 8.26 -19.05
CA ALA A 176 -1.04 7.70 -19.04
C ALA A 176 -0.96 6.32 -19.70
N PHE A 177 -1.99 5.48 -19.55
CA PHE A 177 -2.03 4.14 -20.16
C PHE A 177 -2.22 4.17 -21.68
N ILE A 178 -2.79 5.23 -22.24
CA ILE A 178 -2.86 5.46 -23.69
C ILE A 178 -1.47 5.93 -24.18
N SER A 179 -0.47 5.07 -24.03
CA SER A 179 0.92 5.32 -24.43
C SER A 179 1.22 4.82 -25.85
N SER A 180 0.32 4.06 -26.49
CA SER A 180 0.46 3.64 -27.89
C SER A 180 -0.75 4.07 -28.72
N VAL A 181 -0.55 5.06 -29.58
CA VAL A 181 -1.46 5.39 -30.69
C VAL A 181 -1.63 4.17 -31.62
N GLU A 182 -0.62 3.30 -31.66
CA GLU A 182 -0.63 2.09 -32.46
C GLU A 182 -1.31 0.95 -31.69
N LYS A 183 -2.43 0.47 -32.23
CA LYS A 183 -3.11 -0.72 -31.75
C LYS A 183 -2.09 -1.87 -31.70
N PRO A 184 -1.90 -2.55 -30.57
CA PRO A 184 -0.98 -3.68 -30.52
C PRO A 184 -1.39 -4.69 -31.58
N ASP A 185 -0.41 -5.27 -32.28
CA ASP A 185 -0.68 -6.33 -33.26
C ASP A 185 -1.38 -7.50 -32.55
N ILE A 186 -2.64 -7.72 -32.91
CA ILE A 186 -3.48 -8.76 -32.31
C ILE A 186 -3.43 -9.96 -33.24
N SER A 187 -2.52 -10.90 -32.98
CA SER A 187 -2.53 -12.18 -33.67
C SER A 187 -3.58 -13.11 -33.07
N PRO A 188 -4.50 -13.69 -33.86
CA PRO A 188 -5.39 -14.72 -33.36
C PRO A 188 -4.56 -15.93 -32.91
N HIS A 189 -4.73 -16.37 -31.67
CA HIS A 189 -4.15 -17.60 -31.16
C HIS A 189 -5.25 -18.61 -30.88
N ARG A 190 -5.15 -19.77 -31.53
CA ARG A 190 -6.10 -20.86 -31.36
C ARG A 190 -5.62 -21.82 -30.28
N TYR A 191 -6.42 -21.94 -29.22
CA TYR A 191 -6.18 -22.86 -28.13
C TYR A 191 -7.02 -24.12 -28.34
N TYR A 192 -6.36 -25.27 -28.37
CA TYR A 192 -7.03 -26.55 -28.55
C TYR A 192 -7.32 -27.17 -27.18
N ALA A 193 -8.50 -27.77 -27.00
CA ALA A 193 -8.91 -28.38 -25.73
C ALA A 193 -7.90 -29.43 -25.24
N ARG A 194 -7.33 -30.21 -26.17
CA ARG A 194 -6.31 -31.23 -25.89
C ARG A 194 -4.90 -30.69 -25.63
N GLN A 195 -4.69 -29.38 -25.70
CA GLN A 195 -3.44 -28.73 -25.31
C GLN A 195 -3.51 -28.09 -23.92
N GLN A 196 -4.70 -28.09 -23.30
CA GLN A 196 -4.87 -27.59 -21.95
C GLN A 196 -4.69 -28.73 -20.94
N GLY A 197 -3.63 -28.66 -20.14
CA GLY A 197 -3.26 -29.71 -19.19
C GLY A 197 -4.35 -30.05 -18.17
N SER A 198 -5.21 -29.09 -17.83
CA SER A 198 -6.37 -29.27 -16.95
C SER A 198 -7.41 -30.26 -17.50
N TYR A 199 -7.57 -30.34 -18.82
CA TYR A 199 -8.54 -31.23 -19.46
C TYR A 199 -7.96 -32.59 -19.85
N THR A 200 -6.64 -32.68 -19.98
CA THR A 200 -5.95 -33.89 -20.44
C THR A 200 -5.37 -34.74 -19.32
N GLY A 201 -5.41 -34.25 -18.08
CA GLY A 201 -4.97 -35.00 -16.91
C GLY A 201 -5.80 -36.27 -16.72
N LYS A 202 -5.12 -37.42 -16.57
CA LYS A 202 -5.81 -38.68 -16.23
C LYS A 202 -6.38 -38.56 -14.82
N MET A 203 -7.70 -38.69 -14.70
CA MET A 203 -8.33 -38.81 -13.40
C MET A 203 -7.85 -40.07 -12.68
N LYS A 204 -7.34 -39.89 -11.46
CA LYS A 204 -7.00 -41.00 -10.57
C LYS A 204 -8.20 -41.25 -9.66
N PHE A 205 -8.86 -42.39 -9.86
CA PHE A 205 -9.91 -42.85 -8.96
C PHE A 205 -9.27 -43.26 -7.63
N SER A 206 -9.83 -42.77 -6.54
CA SER A 206 -9.41 -43.11 -5.17
C SER A 206 -10.64 -43.17 -4.28
N GLU A 207 -10.47 -43.64 -3.05
CA GLU A 207 -11.56 -43.71 -2.06
C GLU A 207 -12.26 -42.34 -1.88
N PHE A 208 -11.50 -41.25 -1.96
CA PHE A 208 -12.00 -39.87 -1.83
C PHE A 208 -12.38 -39.21 -3.17
N ASN A 209 -12.19 -39.89 -4.31
CA ASN A 209 -12.50 -39.36 -5.64
C ASN A 209 -13.05 -40.48 -6.54
N GLN A 210 -14.33 -40.82 -6.33
CA GLN A 210 -15.02 -41.89 -7.05
C GLN A 210 -15.93 -41.40 -8.18
N SER A 211 -16.16 -40.08 -8.27
CA SER A 211 -17.04 -39.40 -9.22
C SER A 211 -16.62 -39.57 -10.70
N PRO A 212 -17.23 -40.49 -11.47
CA PRO A 212 -16.89 -40.70 -12.88
C PRO A 212 -17.31 -39.51 -13.75
N GLU A 213 -18.28 -38.71 -13.30
CA GLU A 213 -18.80 -37.53 -13.98
C GLU A 213 -17.78 -36.40 -14.13
N ARG A 214 -16.72 -36.42 -13.32
CA ARG A 214 -15.62 -35.45 -13.37
C ARG A 214 -14.48 -35.91 -14.31
N ALA A 215 -14.54 -37.13 -14.84
CA ALA A 215 -13.51 -37.64 -15.73
C ALA A 215 -13.64 -37.01 -17.12
N THR A 216 -12.49 -36.70 -17.72
CA THR A 216 -12.41 -36.19 -19.09
C THR A 216 -12.20 -37.31 -20.09
N PHE A 217 -12.88 -37.23 -21.24
CA PHE A 217 -12.79 -38.23 -22.29
C PHE A 217 -12.35 -37.57 -23.61
N PRO A 218 -11.24 -38.01 -24.22
CA PRO A 218 -10.84 -37.52 -25.53
C PRO A 218 -11.90 -37.86 -26.60
N THR A 219 -12.31 -36.88 -27.40
CA THR A 219 -13.25 -37.06 -28.52
C THR A 219 -12.71 -36.48 -29.82
N LEU A 220 -13.14 -37.05 -30.95
CA LEU A 220 -12.97 -36.47 -32.28
C LEU A 220 -14.37 -36.19 -32.83
N GLY A 221 -14.76 -34.92 -32.85
CA GLY A 221 -16.16 -34.53 -32.98
C GLY A 221 -16.99 -35.20 -31.88
N PHE A 222 -17.99 -35.97 -32.31
CA PHE A 222 -18.89 -36.74 -31.42
C PHE A 222 -18.40 -38.13 -31.07
N ALA A 223 -17.36 -38.63 -31.74
CA ALA A 223 -16.84 -39.96 -31.49
C ALA A 223 -15.87 -39.94 -30.31
N GLY A 224 -16.12 -40.78 -29.32
CA GLY A 224 -15.15 -41.04 -28.25
C GLY A 224 -13.93 -41.80 -28.79
N GLN A 225 -12.74 -41.47 -28.29
CA GLN A 225 -11.48 -42.13 -28.66
C GLN A 225 -10.92 -42.96 -27.50
N PRO A 226 -11.35 -44.22 -27.33
CA PRO A 226 -10.88 -45.08 -26.26
C PRO A 226 -9.38 -45.39 -26.36
N GLU A 227 -8.83 -45.53 -27.56
CA GLU A 227 -7.41 -45.78 -27.83
C GLU A 227 -6.50 -44.64 -27.29
N VAL A 228 -6.94 -43.39 -27.45
CA VAL A 228 -6.22 -42.22 -26.93
C VAL A 228 -6.30 -42.17 -25.41
N ARG A 229 -7.44 -42.54 -24.82
CA ARG A 229 -7.60 -42.61 -23.36
C ARG A 229 -6.70 -43.69 -22.73
N ARG A 230 -6.59 -44.85 -23.38
CA ARG A 230 -5.70 -45.94 -22.95
C ARG A 230 -4.23 -45.57 -23.08
N GLY A 231 -3.89 -44.70 -24.03
CA GLY A 231 -2.53 -44.27 -24.32
C GLY A 231 -1.88 -45.05 -25.47
N ASP A 232 -2.66 -45.83 -26.20
CA ASP A 232 -2.22 -46.61 -27.38
C ASP A 232 -2.01 -45.70 -28.60
N ALA A 233 -2.56 -44.48 -28.57
CA ALA A 233 -2.49 -43.47 -29.61
C ALA A 233 -2.12 -42.09 -29.01
N PRO A 234 -1.47 -41.20 -29.79
CA PRO A 234 -1.11 -39.86 -29.32
C PRO A 234 -2.36 -39.04 -28.99
N LEU A 235 -2.27 -38.23 -27.93
CA LEU A 235 -3.38 -37.41 -27.47
C LEU A 235 -3.80 -36.33 -28.48
N THR A 236 -2.86 -35.87 -29.30
CA THR A 236 -3.06 -34.77 -30.22
C THR A 236 -2.42 -35.11 -31.56
N ALA A 237 -3.12 -34.84 -32.65
CA ALA A 237 -2.63 -35.01 -34.00
C ALA A 237 -1.49 -34.04 -34.32
N SER A 238 -0.73 -34.34 -35.38
CA SER A 238 0.34 -33.46 -35.85
C SER A 238 -0.17 -32.03 -36.13
N LYS A 239 0.69 -31.04 -35.88
CA LYS A 239 0.43 -29.62 -36.20
C LYS A 239 0.10 -29.39 -37.69
N SER A 240 0.53 -30.29 -38.57
CA SER A 240 0.23 -30.22 -40.01
C SER A 240 -1.22 -30.58 -40.36
N ASN A 241 -1.93 -31.33 -39.51
CA ASN A 241 -3.29 -31.79 -39.77
C ASN A 241 -4.35 -30.93 -39.06
N LYS A 242 -4.56 -29.70 -39.58
CA LYS A 242 -5.47 -28.71 -38.98
C LYS A 242 -6.92 -29.19 -38.87
N LYS A 243 -7.39 -29.97 -39.84
CA LYS A 243 -8.79 -30.46 -39.87
C LYS A 243 -9.08 -31.38 -38.67
N VAL A 244 -8.21 -32.36 -38.43
CA VAL A 244 -8.35 -33.28 -37.29
C VAL A 244 -8.19 -32.53 -35.97
N ARG A 245 -7.25 -31.58 -35.90
CA ARG A 245 -7.02 -30.75 -34.72
C ARG A 245 -8.24 -29.92 -34.33
N ASP A 246 -9.02 -29.46 -35.30
CA ASP A 246 -10.22 -28.65 -35.05
C ASP A 246 -11.39 -29.50 -34.51
N GLU A 247 -11.41 -30.79 -34.84
CA GLU A 247 -12.40 -31.75 -34.34
C GLU A 247 -11.97 -32.38 -33.00
N GLU A 248 -10.72 -32.22 -32.57
CA GLU A 248 -10.25 -32.71 -31.27
C GLU A 248 -10.92 -31.98 -30.10
N GLY A 249 -11.80 -32.70 -29.42
CA GLY A 249 -12.48 -32.23 -28.22
C GLY A 249 -12.11 -33.03 -26.98
N VAL A 250 -12.64 -32.56 -25.86
CA VAL A 250 -12.72 -33.28 -24.60
C VAL A 250 -14.17 -33.24 -24.12
N PHE A 251 -14.70 -34.40 -23.77
CA PHE A 251 -16.03 -34.57 -23.22
C PHE A 251 -15.98 -34.71 -21.69
N LEU A 252 -16.92 -34.05 -21.02
CA LEU A 252 -17.11 -34.03 -19.57
C LEU A 252 -18.56 -34.43 -19.27
N PRO A 253 -18.82 -35.63 -18.72
CA PRO A 253 -20.19 -36.12 -18.52
C PRO A 253 -21.05 -35.22 -17.63
N GLY A 254 -20.46 -34.61 -16.59
CA GLY A 254 -21.18 -33.73 -15.66
C GLY A 254 -21.43 -32.30 -16.15
N ALA A 255 -20.86 -31.89 -17.29
CA ALA A 255 -20.94 -30.51 -17.76
C ALA A 255 -22.13 -30.24 -18.72
N GLY A 256 -22.86 -31.27 -19.17
CA GLY A 256 -24.03 -31.11 -20.04
C GLY A 256 -23.76 -30.46 -21.41
N VAL A 257 -22.49 -30.29 -21.81
CA VAL A 257 -22.07 -29.50 -22.97
C VAL A 257 -21.36 -30.38 -24.01
N TRP A 258 -21.57 -30.01 -25.29
CA TRP A 258 -20.87 -30.45 -26.50
C TRP A 258 -19.35 -30.59 -26.30
N PRO A 259 -18.64 -31.47 -27.03
CA PRO A 259 -17.19 -31.59 -26.93
C PRO A 259 -16.55 -30.21 -27.03
N LEU A 260 -15.74 -29.80 -26.03
CA LEU A 260 -15.17 -28.45 -26.01
C LEU A 260 -14.28 -28.27 -27.24
N PRO A 261 -14.68 -27.48 -28.25
CA PRO A 261 -13.88 -27.30 -29.44
C PRO A 261 -12.71 -26.36 -29.10
N GLY A 262 -11.69 -26.35 -29.96
CA GLY A 262 -10.62 -25.37 -29.84
C GLY A 262 -11.17 -23.94 -29.90
N GLN A 263 -10.90 -23.14 -28.87
CA GLN A 263 -11.33 -21.74 -28.79
C GLN A 263 -10.28 -20.84 -29.44
N THR A 264 -10.73 -19.92 -30.28
CA THR A 264 -9.85 -18.88 -30.84
C THR A 264 -9.93 -17.67 -29.93
N LEU A 265 -8.84 -17.37 -29.23
CA LEU A 265 -8.74 -16.17 -28.41
C LEU A 265 -7.83 -15.16 -29.11
N ARG A 266 -8.23 -13.89 -29.04
CA ARG A 266 -7.37 -12.78 -29.43
C ARG A 266 -6.42 -12.49 -28.29
N THR A 267 -5.14 -12.70 -28.53
CA THR A 267 -4.08 -12.44 -27.55
C THR A 267 -3.21 -11.31 -28.03
N ASN A 268 -2.72 -10.50 -27.11
CA ASN A 268 -1.71 -9.50 -27.43
C ASN A 268 -0.32 -10.18 -27.61
N ARG A 269 0.68 -9.38 -28.00
CA ARG A 269 2.09 -9.80 -28.15
C ARG A 269 2.70 -10.50 -26.91
N LEU A 270 2.09 -10.33 -25.74
CA LEU A 270 2.50 -10.96 -24.47
C LEU A 270 1.75 -12.27 -24.18
N GLY A 271 0.96 -12.78 -25.12
CA GLY A 271 0.20 -14.03 -25.00
C GLY A 271 -0.96 -13.97 -24.02
N ARG A 272 -1.30 -12.80 -23.46
CA ARG A 272 -2.41 -12.68 -22.50
C ARG A 272 -3.75 -12.59 -23.25
N PRO A 273 -4.76 -13.39 -22.85
CA PRO A 273 -6.09 -13.27 -23.40
C PRO A 273 -6.69 -11.92 -22.98
N GLN A 274 -7.20 -11.14 -23.93
CA GLN A 274 -8.04 -10.00 -23.58
C GLN A 274 -9.47 -10.48 -23.33
N PRO A 275 -10.18 -9.94 -22.32
CA PRO A 275 -11.60 -10.19 -22.19
C PRO A 275 -12.29 -9.69 -23.46
N ALA A 276 -13.04 -10.58 -24.12
CA ALA A 276 -13.88 -10.19 -25.23
C ALA A 276 -14.98 -9.26 -24.69
N PHE A 277 -14.76 -7.94 -24.78
CA PHE A 277 -15.88 -7.01 -24.71
C PHE A 277 -16.74 -7.29 -25.94
N GLY A 278 -17.89 -7.93 -25.71
CA GLY A 278 -18.84 -8.29 -26.75
C GLY A 278 -19.36 -7.04 -27.44
N GLN A 279 -18.81 -6.74 -28.62
CA GLN A 279 -19.64 -6.22 -29.69
C GLN A 279 -20.40 -7.42 -30.23
N GLY A 280 -21.67 -7.53 -29.80
CA GLY A 280 -22.61 -8.42 -30.43
C GLY A 280 -22.86 -7.89 -31.83
N ASP A 281 -22.26 -8.55 -32.82
CA ASP A 281 -22.59 -8.36 -34.21
C ASP A 281 -24.03 -8.88 -34.39
N GLY A 282 -24.99 -7.96 -34.36
CA GLY A 282 -26.42 -8.22 -34.54
C GLY A 282 -26.75 -8.66 -35.96
N SER A 283 -26.31 -9.85 -36.35
CA SER A 283 -26.73 -10.51 -37.57
C SER A 283 -27.18 -11.96 -37.27
N LEU A 284 -28.33 -12.09 -36.61
CA LEU A 284 -29.14 -13.29 -36.78
C LEU A 284 -29.98 -13.10 -38.04
N VAL A 285 -29.42 -13.52 -39.16
CA VAL A 285 -30.15 -13.78 -40.41
C VAL A 285 -30.88 -15.09 -40.22
N GLY A 286 -32.19 -15.07 -40.44
CA GLY A 286 -33.07 -16.23 -40.32
C GLY A 286 -32.82 -17.30 -41.39
N ALA A 287 -33.08 -18.53 -40.98
CA ALA A 287 -33.68 -19.62 -41.74
C ALA A 287 -34.22 -20.65 -40.74
#